data_AF-A0A218PUS1-F1
#
_entry.id   AF-A0A218PUS1-F1
#
_cell.length_a   1.000
_cell.length_b   1.000
_cell.length_c   1.000
_cell.angle_alpha   90.00
_cell.angle_beta   90.00
_cell.angle_gamma   90.00
#
_symmetry.space_group_name_H-M   'P 1'
#
loop_
_entity.id
_entity.type
_entity.pdbx_description
1 polymer ?
#
loop_
_entity_poly.entity_id
_entity_poly.type
_entity_poly.pdbx_seq_one_letter_code
_entity_poly.pdbx_strand_id
1 'polypeptide(L)'
;MLLRVESSDDGEVRVYTSRHASVVGYFADDGEGGAVFRMDAGELAFPNLITTSAYMSVRELSLREAGARLHLEPHEVEGQPFDRILAVADPTPRYRDHWSGRSRTRLPIKRPTR
;
A
#
# COMPACT_ATOMS: atom_id res chain seq x y z
N MET A 1 -1.06 -8.47 5.88
CA MET A 1 -1.92 -7.30 5.61
C MET A 1 -1.34 -6.59 4.39
N LEU A 2 -2.09 -6.45 3.29
CA LEU A 2 -1.53 -5.82 2.08
C LEU A 2 -1.35 -4.32 2.35
N LEU A 3 -0.10 -3.85 2.35
CA LEU A 3 0.19 -2.42 2.24
C LEU A 3 -0.39 -1.97 0.89
N ARG A 4 -1.32 -1.02 0.90
CA ARG A 4 -1.92 -0.49 -0.32
C ARG A 4 -1.68 1.01 -0.38
N VAL A 5 -1.09 1.45 -1.48
CA VAL A 5 -0.91 2.87 -1.75
C VAL A 5 -2.22 3.41 -2.33
N GLU A 6 -2.80 4.42 -1.69
CA GLU A 6 -3.95 5.16 -2.22
C GLU A 6 -3.74 6.66 -1.98
N SER A 7 -4.23 7.48 -2.91
CA SER A 7 -4.38 8.91 -2.71
C SER A 7 -5.67 9.16 -1.92
N SER A 8 -5.59 9.81 -0.76
CA SER A 8 -6.78 10.24 -0.02
C SER A 8 -7.50 11.39 -0.73
N ASP A 9 -8.71 11.69 -0.27
CA ASP A 9 -9.59 12.72 -0.86
C ASP A 9 -8.99 14.14 -0.81
N ASP A 10 -8.00 14.36 0.06
CA ASP A 10 -7.20 15.58 0.18
C ASP A 10 -5.97 15.61 -0.75
N GLY A 11 -5.74 14.56 -1.54
CA GLY A 11 -4.63 14.42 -2.46
C GLY A 11 -3.32 13.92 -1.83
N GLU A 12 -3.31 13.57 -0.54
CA GLU A 12 -2.13 12.99 0.10
C GLU A 12 -1.95 11.51 -0.29
N VAL A 13 -0.71 11.09 -0.52
CA VAL A 13 -0.41 9.67 -0.71
C VAL A 13 -0.33 8.99 0.65
N ARG A 14 -1.11 7.93 0.84
CA ARG A 14 -1.14 7.14 2.07
C ARG A 14 -0.87 5.67 1.79
N VAL A 15 -0.15 5.03 2.70
CA VAL A 15 0.14 3.60 2.65
C VAL A 15 -0.72 2.89 3.70
N TYR A 16 -1.84 2.33 3.28
CA TYR A 16 -2.77 1.64 4.16
C TYR A 16 -2.22 0.27 4.54
N THR A 17 -1.99 0.07 5.83
CA THR A 17 -1.64 -1.23 6.40
C THR A 17 -2.90 -2.04 6.67
N SER A 18 -3.94 -1.41 7.24
CA SER A 18 -5.22 -2.03 7.57
C SER A 18 -6.37 -1.13 7.17
N ARG A 19 -7.43 -1.76 6.66
CA ARG A 19 -8.74 -1.13 6.40
C ARG A 19 -9.80 -1.97 7.11
N HIS A 20 -9.76 -2.00 8.44
CA HIS A 20 -10.84 -2.63 9.19
C HIS A 20 -12.01 -1.65 9.32
N ALA A 21 -13.22 -2.20 9.38
CA ALA A 21 -14.46 -1.44 9.52
C ALA A 21 -14.44 -0.48 10.73
N SER A 22 -13.67 -0.81 11.77
CA SER A 22 -13.55 -0.02 13.00
C SER A 22 -12.26 0.80 13.09
N VAL A 23 -11.13 0.34 12.58
CA VAL A 23 -9.83 1.04 12.67
C VAL A 23 -9.10 0.97 11.33
N VAL A 24 -8.61 2.12 10.88
CA VAL A 24 -7.83 2.26 9.65
C VAL A 24 -6.43 2.72 10.02
N GLY A 25 -5.41 1.92 9.71
CA GLY A 25 -4.01 2.24 10.00
C GLY A 25 -3.22 2.46 8.72
N TYR A 26 -2.48 3.57 8.63
CA TYR A 26 -1.70 3.93 7.44
C TYR A 26 -0.43 4.71 7.77
N PHE A 27 0.54 4.69 6.85
CA PHE A 27 1.65 5.63 6.85
C PHE A 27 1.32 6.85 6.00
N ALA A 28 1.74 8.02 6.47
CA ALA A 28 1.71 9.29 5.75
C ALA A 28 3.08 9.97 5.86
N ASP A 29 3.33 10.93 4.97
CA ASP A 29 4.47 11.84 5.07
C ASP A 29 4.29 12.76 6.30
N ASP A 30 5.36 12.97 7.06
CA ASP A 30 5.40 13.92 8.18
C ASP A 30 5.57 15.39 7.74
N GLY A 31 5.80 15.63 6.44
CA GLY A 31 6.04 16.94 5.85
C GLY A 31 7.52 17.31 5.76
N GLU A 32 8.40 16.50 6.35
CA GLU A 32 9.86 16.59 6.28
C GLU A 32 10.47 15.44 5.46
N GLY A 33 9.63 14.57 4.88
CA GLY A 33 10.01 13.41 4.08
C GLY A 33 10.11 12.10 4.87
N GLY A 34 9.78 12.11 6.16
CA GLY A 34 9.71 10.94 7.02
C GLY A 34 8.31 10.31 7.00
N ALA A 35 8.24 9.02 7.34
CA ALA A 35 7.00 8.30 7.48
C ALA A 35 6.51 8.32 8.92
N VAL A 36 5.25 8.69 9.13
CA VAL A 36 4.56 8.58 10.41
C VAL A 36 3.40 7.60 10.31
N PHE A 37 3.24 6.72 11.30
CA PHE A 37 2.11 5.80 11.34
C PHE A 37 0.91 6.45 12.06
N ARG A 38 -0.17 6.67 11.30
CA ARG A 38 -1.43 7.23 11.78
C ARG A 38 -2.51 6.18 11.84
N MET A 39 -3.47 6.40 12.74
CA MET A 39 -4.64 5.54 12.90
C MET A 39 -5.87 6.40 13.03
N ASP A 40 -6.88 6.09 12.21
CA ASP A 40 -8.17 6.74 12.21
C ASP A 40 -9.28 5.75 12.55
N ALA A 41 -10.39 6.28 13.03
CA ALA A 41 -11.63 5.54 13.18
C ALA A 41 -12.17 5.16 11.79
N GLY A 42 -12.52 3.88 11.60
CA GLY A 42 -13.18 3.40 10.38
C GLY A 42 -14.64 3.85 10.29
N GLU A 43 -15.26 3.68 9.13
CA GLU A 43 -16.65 4.13 8.88
C GLU A 43 -17.70 3.50 9.83
N LEU A 44 -17.43 2.29 10.32
CA LEU A 44 -18.29 1.57 11.26
C LEU A 44 -17.70 1.59 12.68
N ALA A 45 -16.81 2.53 12.97
CA ALA A 45 -16.28 2.74 14.30
C ALA A 45 -17.39 3.15 15.26
N PHE A 46 -17.75 2.25 16.16
CA PHE A 46 -18.55 2.61 17.32
C PHE A 46 -17.59 3.14 18.40
N PRO A 47 -17.72 4.41 18.85
CA PRO A 47 -16.77 5.04 19.78
C PRO A 47 -16.55 4.25 21.07
N ASN A 48 -17.55 3.47 21.50
CA ASN A 48 -17.53 2.71 22.74
C ASN A 48 -17.00 1.26 22.58
N LEU A 49 -16.75 0.81 21.35
CA LEU A 49 -16.29 -0.56 21.06
C LEU A 49 -14.82 -0.62 20.68
N ILE A 50 -14.22 0.50 20.26
CA ILE A 50 -12.79 0.54 19.94
C ILE A 50 -12.02 0.83 21.22
N THR A 51 -11.52 -0.24 21.83
CA THR A 51 -10.68 -0.13 23.01
C THR A 51 -9.28 0.33 22.63
N THR A 52 -8.58 0.99 23.56
CA THR A 52 -7.15 1.32 23.41
C THR A 52 -6.32 0.09 23.07
N SER A 53 -6.68 -1.09 23.61
CA SER A 53 -6.02 -2.36 23.32
C SER A 53 -6.17 -2.77 21.85
N ALA A 54 -7.33 -2.56 21.24
CA ALA A 54 -7.54 -2.84 19.81
C ALA A 54 -6.67 -1.92 18.93
N TYR A 55 -6.61 -0.62 19.24
CA TYR A 55 -5.73 0.34 18.55
C TYR A 55 -4.26 -0.08 18.64
N MET A 56 -3.77 -0.41 19.84
CA MET A 56 -2.37 -0.81 20.04
C MET A 56 -2.05 -2.12 19.31
N SER A 57 -2.98 -3.08 19.28
CA SER A 57 -2.80 -4.35 18.57
C SER A 57 -2.68 -4.15 17.06
N VAL A 58 -3.52 -3.28 16.47
CA VAL A 58 -3.42 -2.93 15.05
C VAL A 58 -2.11 -2.22 14.76
N ARG A 59 -1.71 -1.26 15.59
CA ARG A 59 -0.43 -0.56 15.46
C ARG A 59 0.76 -1.51 15.47
N GLU A 60 0.84 -2.39 16.47
CA GLU A 60 1.95 -3.33 16.61
C GLU A 60 2.03 -4.27 15.40
N LEU A 61 0.89 -4.82 14.97
CA LEU A 61 0.83 -5.70 13.79
C LEU A 61 1.29 -4.95 12.53
N SER A 62 0.81 -3.73 12.31
CA SER A 62 1.16 -2.89 11.17
C SER A 62 2.65 -2.56 11.13
N LEU A 63 3.22 -2.11 12.25
CA LEU A 63 4.65 -1.79 12.34
C LEU A 63 5.52 -3.03 12.18
N ARG A 64 5.11 -4.17 12.73
CA ARG A 64 5.84 -5.43 12.58
C ARG A 64 5.84 -5.91 11.13
N GLU A 65 4.73 -5.77 10.42
CA GLU A 65 4.68 -6.16 9.01
C GLU A 65 5.47 -5.21 8.10
N ALA A 66 5.40 -3.91 8.36
CA ALA A 66 6.23 -2.92 7.66
C ALA A 66 7.72 -3.15 7.95
N GLY A 67 8.09 -3.37 9.21
CA GLY A 67 9.45 -3.71 9.63
C GLY A 67 9.97 -4.98 8.97
N ALA A 68 9.15 -6.03 8.90
CA ALA A 68 9.51 -7.26 8.19
C ALA A 68 9.82 -7.04 6.70
N ARG A 69 9.11 -6.14 6.02
CA ARG A 69 9.38 -5.80 4.61
C ARG A 69 10.60 -4.88 4.44
N LEU A 70 10.88 -4.04 5.43
CA LEU A 70 12.01 -3.09 5.42
C LEU A 70 13.30 -3.68 6.00
N HIS A 71 13.22 -4.86 6.60
CA HIS A 71 14.24 -5.48 7.43
C HIS A 71 14.66 -4.59 8.61
N LEU A 72 13.67 -4.06 9.31
CA LEU A 72 13.80 -3.18 10.47
C LEU A 72 12.98 -3.70 11.66
N GLU A 73 13.38 -3.33 12.87
CA GLU A 73 12.55 -3.53 14.05
C GLU A 73 11.34 -2.58 14.04
N PRO A 74 10.20 -2.94 14.66
CA PRO A 74 8.95 -2.16 14.59
C PRO A 74 9.10 -0.69 15.03
N HIS A 75 10.01 -0.42 15.98
CA HIS A 75 10.27 0.92 16.51
C HIS A 75 11.15 1.78 15.60
N GLU A 76 11.80 1.18 14.60
CA GLU A 76 12.68 1.86 13.64
C GLU A 76 11.94 2.22 12.33
N VAL A 77 10.70 1.76 12.17
CA VAL A 77 9.90 1.95 10.95
C VAL A 77 9.43 3.40 10.83
N GLU A 78 9.01 3.99 11.94
CA GLU A 78 8.65 5.42 11.97
C GLU A 78 9.89 6.29 11.85
N GLY A 79 9.78 7.40 11.12
CA GLY A 79 10.90 8.27 10.80
C GLY A 79 11.80 7.75 9.67
N GLN A 80 11.54 6.55 9.12
CA GLN A 80 12.15 6.17 7.84
C GLN A 80 11.63 7.09 6.72
N PRO A 81 12.41 7.31 5.65
CA PRO A 81 11.92 8.05 4.51
C PRO A 81 10.61 7.48 3.97
N PHE A 82 9.63 8.32 3.70
CA PHE A 82 8.30 7.89 3.24
C PHE A 82 8.37 7.10 1.92
N ASP A 83 9.26 7.51 1.01
CA ASP A 83 9.57 6.79 -0.23
C ASP A 83 10.00 5.33 0.00
N ARG A 84 10.71 5.06 1.11
CA ARG A 84 11.15 3.71 1.45
C ARG A 84 9.96 2.84 1.86
N ILE A 85 9.01 3.41 2.60
CA ILE A 85 7.75 2.73 2.94
C ILE A 85 6.93 2.49 1.67
N LEU A 86 6.81 3.48 0.79
CA LEU A 86 6.11 3.36 -0.49
C LEU A 86 6.69 2.25 -1.37
N ALA A 87 8.02 2.17 -1.47
CA ALA A 87 8.71 1.18 -2.30
C ALA A 87 8.43 -0.28 -1.90
N VAL A 88 8.24 -0.55 -0.60
CA VAL A 88 7.88 -1.88 -0.10
C VAL A 88 6.37 -2.11 -0.01
N ALA A 89 5.61 -1.02 -0.04
CA ALA A 89 4.17 -1.04 -0.03
C ALA A 89 3.57 -1.39 -1.38
N ASP A 90 4.20 -0.94 -2.47
CA ASP A 90 3.76 -1.23 -3.83
C ASP A 90 4.09 -2.70 -4.18
N PRO A 91 3.13 -3.63 -4.17
CA PRO A 91 3.40 -5.02 -4.47
C PRO A 91 3.43 -5.25 -5.98
N THR A 92 3.28 -4.21 -6.82
CA THR A 92 3.30 -4.41 -8.26
C THR A 92 4.73 -4.76 -8.66
N PRO A 93 5.04 -6.01 -9.08
CA PRO A 93 6.13 -6.14 -10.03
C PRO A 93 5.70 -5.21 -11.15
N ARG A 94 6.55 -4.27 -11.56
CA ARG A 94 6.36 -3.59 -12.84
C ARG A 94 6.32 -4.71 -13.89
N TYR A 95 5.15 -5.27 -14.13
CA TYR A 95 4.89 -6.18 -15.21
C TYR A 95 5.11 -5.27 -16.39
N ARG A 96 6.33 -5.34 -16.93
CA ARG A 96 6.63 -4.81 -18.24
C ARG A 96 5.52 -5.38 -19.09
N ASP A 97 4.62 -4.52 -19.57
CA ASP A 97 3.62 -4.90 -20.55
C ASP A 97 4.36 -5.38 -21.81
N HIS A 98 4.74 -6.64 -21.81
CA HIS A 98 5.17 -7.39 -22.99
C HIS A 98 4.02 -7.49 -24.01
N TRP A 99 2.84 -6.95 -23.69
CA TRP A 99 1.68 -6.90 -24.56
C TRP A 99 1.74 -5.81 -25.64
N SER A 100 2.65 -4.84 -25.59
CA SER A 100 2.82 -3.87 -26.69
C SER A 100 3.67 -4.40 -27.87
N GLY A 101 4.09 -5.68 -27.84
CA GLY A 101 5.02 -6.26 -28.81
C GLY A 101 4.45 -7.16 -29.91
N ARG A 102 3.12 -7.34 -30.04
CA ARG A 102 2.53 -8.04 -31.20
C ARG A 102 1.73 -7.07 -32.06
N SER A 103 2.45 -6.17 -32.72
CA SER A 103 2.03 -5.70 -34.05
C SER A 103 1.64 -6.93 -34.86
N ARG A 104 0.35 -7.01 -35.20
CA ARG A 104 -0.23 -8.03 -36.06
C ARG A 104 0.52 -7.99 -37.39
N THR A 105 1.54 -8.84 -37.54
CA THR A 105 2.05 -9.21 -38.85
C THR A 105 0.87 -9.77 -39.60
N ARG A 106 0.42 -9.01 -40.60
CA ARG A 106 -0.56 -9.46 -41.59
C ARG A 106 -0.08 -10.80 -42.13
N LEU A 107 -0.81 -11.87 -41.80
CA LEU A 107 -0.61 -13.15 -42.48
C LEU A 107 -0.90 -12.91 -43.98
N PRO A 108 -0.01 -13.35 -44.90
CA PRO A 108 -0.32 -13.26 -46.31
C PRO A 108 -1.50 -14.20 -46.61
N ILE A 109 -2.61 -13.61 -47.04
CA ILE A 109 -3.76 -14.34 -47.58
C ILE A 109 -3.25 -15.07 -48.83
N LYS A 110 -3.04 -16.39 -48.73
CA LYS A 110 -2.83 -17.24 -49.91
C LYS A 110 -4.13 -17.22 -50.73
N ARG A 111 -4.06 -16.63 -51.92
CA ARG A 111 -5.13 -16.76 -52.92
C ARG A 111 -5.17 -18.21 -53.40
N PRO A 112 -6.35 -18.84 -53.52
CA PRO A 112 -6.45 -20.12 -54.20
C PRO A 112 -6.15 -19.91 -55.68
N THR A 113 -5.11 -20.58 -56.17
CA THR A 113 -4.88 -20.80 -57.60
C THR A 113 -5.89 -21.83 -58.12
N ARG A 114 -6.45 -21.49 -59.29
CA ARG A 114 -7.41 -22.20 -60.16
C ARG A 114 -7.62 -23.69 -59.92
#